data_AF-A0A1G0LCS0-F1
#
_entry.id   AF-A0A1G0LCS0-F1
#
_cell.length_a   1.000
_cell.length_b   1.000
_cell.length_c   1.000
_cell.angle_alpha   90.00
_cell.angle_beta   90.00
_cell.angle_gamma   90.00
#
_symmetry.space_group_name_H-M   'P 1'
#
loop_
_entity.id
_entity.type
_entity.pdbx_description
1 polymer ?
#
loop_
_entity_poly.entity_id
_entity_poly.type
_entity_poly.pdbx_seq_one_letter_code
_entity_poly.pdbx_strand_id
1 'polypeptide(L)' 'KEAKAQHKTIESHWAHIVIHGVLHLLGDDHEKKSEAKKMESLEIKLLKQLGIENPYKL' A
#
# COMPACT_ATOMS: atom_id res chain seq x y z
N LYS A 1 4.55 -21.64 -6.44
CA LYS A 1 5.86 -21.63 -5.76
C LYS A 1 6.51 -20.29 -6.08
N GLU A 2 6.29 -19.26 -5.27
CA GLU A 2 6.97 -17.94 -5.36
C GLU A 2 6.59 -17.02 -4.19
N ALA A 3 5.54 -17.33 -3.42
CA ALA A 3 5.20 -16.67 -2.14
C ALA A 3 6.19 -16.90 -0.98
N LYS A 4 7.29 -17.65 -1.20
CA LYS A 4 8.31 -17.96 -0.18
C LYS A 4 9.60 -17.17 -0.34
N ALA A 5 9.84 -16.54 -1.50
CA ALA A 5 11.12 -15.91 -1.83
C ALA A 5 11.14 -14.38 -1.63
N GLN A 6 9.98 -13.76 -1.43
CA GLN A 6 9.87 -12.38 -1.02
C GLN A 6 9.12 -12.38 0.30
N HIS A 7 9.67 -11.81 1.36
CA HIS A 7 8.97 -11.62 2.65
C HIS A 7 7.77 -10.65 2.54
N LYS A 8 7.24 -10.40 1.34
CA LYS A 8 5.90 -9.88 1.14
C LYS A 8 4.94 -11.06 1.30
N THR A 9 4.44 -11.23 2.51
CA THR A 9 3.38 -12.19 2.79
C THR A 9 2.19 -11.86 1.88
N ILE A 10 1.43 -12.88 1.43
CA ILE A 10 0.26 -12.63 0.58
C ILE A 10 -0.74 -11.70 1.30
N GLU A 11 -0.74 -11.77 2.62
CA GLU A 11 -1.44 -10.90 3.56
C GLU A 11 -1.01 -9.43 3.43
N SER A 12 0.29 -9.16 3.27
CA SER A 12 0.80 -7.79 3.09
C SER A 12 0.28 -7.17 1.79
N HIS A 13 0.22 -7.96 0.72
CA HIS A 13 -0.30 -7.50 -0.56
C HIS A 13 -1.81 -7.24 -0.50
N TRP A 14 -2.58 -8.13 0.12
CA TRP A 14 -4.01 -7.92 0.31
C TRP A 14 -4.31 -6.70 1.19
N ALA A 15 -3.57 -6.52 2.28
CA ALA A 15 -3.71 -5.32 3.12
C ALA A 15 -3.44 -4.04 2.33
N HIS A 16 -2.42 -4.03 1.46
CA HIS A 16 -2.14 -2.91 0.58
C HIS A 16 -3.31 -2.63 -0.38
N ILE A 17 -3.83 -3.64 -1.07
CA ILE A 17 -4.97 -3.49 -2.00
C ILE A 17 -6.22 -2.97 -1.28
N VAL A 18 -6.51 -3.49 -0.08
CA VAL A 18 -7.67 -3.05 0.71
C VAL A 18 -7.52 -1.58 1.13
N ILE A 19 -6.35 -1.19 1.65
CA ILE A 19 -6.09 0.21 2.02
C ILE A 19 -6.19 1.11 0.79
N HIS A 20 -5.57 0.72 -0.31
CA HIS A 20 -5.58 1.45 -1.57
C HIS A 20 -7.01 1.67 -2.09
N GLY A 21 -7.83 0.62 -2.12
CA GLY A 21 -9.24 0.71 -2.51
C GLY A 21 -10.06 1.61 -1.58
N VAL A 22 -9.82 1.55 -0.26
CA VAL A 22 -10.48 2.45 0.70
C VAL A 22 -10.07 3.91 0.48
N LEU A 23 -8.79 4.19 0.21
CA LEU A 23 -8.33 5.54 -0.10
C LEU A 23 -9.01 6.11 -1.37
N HIS A 24 -9.17 5.29 -2.41
CA HIS A 24 -9.95 5.68 -3.58
C HIS A 24 -11.42 5.97 -3.25
N LEU A 25 -12.06 5.16 -2.41
CA LEU A 25 -13.44 5.42 -1.97
C LEU A 25 -13.57 6.69 -1.11
N LEU A 26 -12.50 7.11 -0.44
CA LEU A 26 -12.41 8.36 0.31
C LEU A 26 -12.05 9.57 -0.57
N GLY A 27 -11.81 9.36 -1.87
CA GLY A 27 -11.53 10.41 -2.85
C GLY A 27 -10.04 10.77 -2.97
N ASP A 28 -9.13 9.99 -2.39
CA ASP A 28 -7.72 10.07 -2.76
C ASP A 28 -7.49 9.39 -4.12
N ASP A 29 -6.60 9.95 -4.91
CA ASP A 29 -6.28 9.45 -6.25
C ASP A 29 -4.78 9.58 -6.52
N HIS A 30 -4.32 8.99 -7.61
CA HIS A 30 -2.93 9.00 -8.02
C HIS A 30 -2.74 9.36 -9.51
N GLU A 31 -3.73 10.00 -10.15
CA GLU A 31 -3.60 10.48 -11.53
C GLU A 31 -2.48 11.52 -11.69
N LYS A 32 -2.37 12.47 -10.76
CA LYS A 32 -1.26 13.45 -10.74
C LYS A 32 -0.16 13.02 -9.78
N LYS A 33 1.09 13.37 -10.12
CA LYS A 33 2.27 13.09 -9.27
C LYS A 33 2.17 13.63 -7.84
N SER A 34 1.48 14.76 -7.63
CA SER A 34 1.25 15.32 -6.29
C SER A 34 0.22 14.52 -5.48
N GLU A 35 -0.82 14.03 -6.16
CA GLU A 35 -1.89 13.22 -5.56
C GLU A 35 -1.34 11.83 -5.23
N ALA A 36 -0.60 11.21 -6.17
CA ALA A 36 0.10 9.96 -5.98
C ALA A 36 1.00 9.99 -4.73
N LYS A 37 1.86 11.02 -4.59
CA LYS A 37 2.72 11.16 -3.41
C LYS A 37 1.93 11.25 -2.09
N LYS A 38 0.77 11.90 -2.11
CA LYS A 38 -0.09 12.02 -0.94
C LYS A 38 -0.69 10.65 -0.60
N MET A 39 -1.26 9.97 -1.59
CA MET A 39 -1.87 8.65 -1.44
C MET A 39 -0.82 7.61 -0.99
N GLU A 40 0.33 7.55 -1.64
CA GLU A 40 1.46 6.69 -1.25
C GLU A 40 1.89 6.92 0.20
N SER A 41 1.96 8.19 0.64
CA SER A 41 2.31 8.52 2.02
C SER A 41 1.28 8.01 3.03
N LEU A 42 -0.01 8.03 2.68
CA LEU A 42 -1.09 7.49 3.49
C LEU A 42 -1.03 5.96 3.54
N GLU A 43 -0.83 5.30 2.40
CA GLU A 43 -0.68 3.85 2.32
C GLU A 43 0.50 3.35 3.17
N ILE A 44 1.66 4.01 3.06
CA ILE A 44 2.85 3.69 3.88
C ILE A 44 2.54 3.84 5.37
N LYS A 45 1.86 4.93 5.75
CA LYS A 45 1.51 5.19 7.15
C LYS A 45 0.57 4.12 7.70
N LEU A 46 -0.46 3.75 6.94
CA LEU A 46 -1.47 2.76 7.35
C LEU A 46 -0.89 1.35 7.39
N LEU A 47 -0.11 0.95 6.39
CA LEU A 47 0.57 -0.34 6.39
C LEU A 47 1.56 -0.47 7.55
N LYS A 48 2.31 0.60 7.86
CA LYS A 48 3.19 0.61 9.03
C LYS A 48 2.45 0.42 10.35
N GLN A 49 1.22 0.95 10.48
CA GLN A 49 0.37 0.72 11.66
C GLN A 49 -0.07 -0.75 11.79
N LEU A 50 -0.16 -1.47 10.67
CA LEU A 50 -0.45 -2.90 10.62
C LEU A 50 0.81 -3.78 10.77
N GLY A 51 2.00 -3.17 10.99
CA GLY A 51 3.27 -3.88 11.05
C GLY A 51 3.77 -4.36 9.69
N ILE A 52 3.20 -3.85 8.59
CA ILE A 52 3.57 -4.20 7.22
C ILE A 52 4.58 -3.19 6.70
N GLU A 53 5.61 -3.69 6.03
CA GLU A 53 6.67 -2.85 5.46
C GLU A 53 6.18 -2.01 4.28
N ASN A 54 6.96 -0.98 3.94
CA ASN A 54 6.62 -0.06 2.85
C ASN A 54 6.55 -0.82 1.50
N PRO A 55 5.40 -0.84 0.82
CA PRO A 55 5.22 -1.63 -0.40
C PRO A 55 6.03 -1.09 -1.60
N TYR A 56 6.42 0.20 -1.54
CA TYR A 56 7.18 0.93 -2.56
C TYR A 56 8.69 0.86 -2.37
N LYS A 57 9.17 0.28 -1.26
CA LYS A 57 10.58 -0.07 -1.11
C LYS A 57 10.79 -1.49 -1.66
N LEU A 58 11.79 -1.62 -2.54
CA LEU A 58 12.28 -2.89 -3.06
C LEU A 58 13.09 -3.63 -1.99
#